data_AF-A0A1G7UYV1-F1
#
_entry.id   AF-A0A1G7UYV1-F1
#
_cell.length_a   1.000
_cell.length_b   1.000
_cell.length_c   1.000
_cell.angle_alpha   90.00
_cell.angle_beta   90.00
_cell.angle_gamma   90.00
#
_symmetry.space_group_name_H-M   'P 1'
#
loop_
_entity.id
_entity.type
_entity.pdbx_description
1 polymer ?
#
loop_
_entity_poly.entity_id
_entity_poly.type
_entity_poly.pdbx_seq_one_letter_code
_entity_poly.pdbx_strand_id
1 'polypeptide(L)'
;MRLFILCVLAALLGGCANLQAVREFGQISSLSAGYTRLSDDYVRSPLINKSYTLEAETQQRATLDAEYQQRLPQAARLQVYHKVVSTYMATLAELAGDDIPTGAEEVDGLVDAAAKANYLDAASVAPARAIGKLLTDATLNGYRHRELKKVIAEGNAPIQALLASLVQSMQAFDASLKIERASANRYYRSLHARARENNREPVAAEQAWASLNAANALFDERERAIPLYIESLRRIAIAHQALYDGRDDIDNHQLLADLKRYTKQIRSAYNAVRAL
;
A
#
# COMPACT_ATOMS: atom_id res chain seq x y z
N MET A 1 -11.81 -19.59 54.46
CA MET A 1 -10.86 -20.18 53.49
C MET A 1 -11.46 -20.40 52.09
N ARG A 2 -12.71 -20.88 51.93
CA ARG A 2 -13.32 -21.08 50.59
C ARG A 2 -13.62 -19.79 49.80
N LEU A 3 -13.90 -18.68 50.48
CA LEU A 3 -14.16 -17.38 49.84
C LEU A 3 -12.90 -16.71 49.26
N PHE A 4 -11.74 -16.93 49.89
CA PHE A 4 -10.45 -16.37 49.45
C PHE A 4 -9.91 -17.07 48.20
N ILE A 5 -10.20 -18.37 48.04
CA ILE A 5 -9.82 -19.15 46.84
C ILE A 5 -10.65 -18.70 45.62
N LEU A 6 -11.91 -18.31 45.81
CA LEU A 6 -12.76 -17.80 44.72
C LEU A 6 -12.30 -16.41 44.21
N CYS A 7 -11.85 -15.51 45.09
CA CYS A 7 -11.35 -14.19 44.67
C CYS A 7 -10.00 -14.25 43.95
N VAL A 8 -9.12 -15.19 44.30
CA VAL A 8 -7.84 -15.38 43.59
C VAL A 8 -8.04 -16.04 42.21
N LEU A 9 -9.02 -16.94 42.07
CA LEU A 9 -9.37 -17.53 40.77
C LEU A 9 -10.03 -16.52 39.82
N ALA A 10 -10.80 -15.56 40.35
CA ALA A 10 -11.40 -14.48 39.55
C ALA A 10 -10.37 -13.43 39.09
N ALA A 11 -9.30 -13.19 39.88
CA ALA A 11 -8.22 -12.28 39.51
C ALA A 11 -7.31 -12.84 38.40
N LEU A 12 -7.22 -14.17 38.26
CA LEU A 12 -6.45 -14.83 37.19
C LEU A 12 -7.19 -14.87 35.84
N LEU A 13 -8.50 -14.57 35.81
CA LEU A 13 -9.31 -14.51 34.59
C LEU A 13 -9.45 -13.09 34.02
N GLY A 14 -8.92 -12.08 34.72
CA GLY A 14 -9.05 -10.66 34.37
C GLY A 14 -7.76 -10.00 33.88
N GLY A 15 -6.78 -10.77 33.42
CA GLY A 15 -5.63 -10.24 32.70
C GLY A 15 -6.05 -9.84 31.28
N CYS A 16 -6.79 -8.75 31.12
CA CYS A 16 -6.93 -8.08 29.82
C CYS A 16 -5.52 -7.65 29.40
N ALA A 17 -4.83 -8.50 28.64
CA ALA A 17 -3.59 -8.14 27.99
C ALA A 17 -3.83 -6.84 27.22
N ASN A 18 -3.13 -5.77 27.60
CA ASN A 18 -3.27 -4.49 26.91
C ASN A 18 -2.58 -4.58 25.54
N LEU A 19 -3.33 -5.02 24.53
CA LEU A 19 -2.86 -5.16 23.14
C LEU A 19 -2.94 -3.85 22.35
N GLN A 20 -2.91 -2.69 23.04
CA GLN A 20 -2.93 -1.37 22.41
C GLN A 20 -1.83 -1.20 21.34
N ALA A 21 -0.63 -1.77 21.54
CA ALA A 21 0.42 -1.71 20.53
C ALA A 21 0.04 -2.44 19.23
N VAL A 22 -0.65 -3.58 19.34
CA VAL A 22 -1.17 -4.34 18.19
C VAL A 22 -2.30 -3.57 17.52
N ARG A 23 -3.19 -2.96 18.31
CA ARG A 23 -4.28 -2.11 17.80
C ARG A 23 -3.76 -0.92 17.00
N GLU A 24 -2.82 -0.15 17.57
CA GLU A 24 -2.23 1.01 16.91
C GLU A 24 -1.43 0.62 15.66
N PHE A 25 -0.74 -0.52 15.71
CA PHE A 25 -0.06 -1.09 14.55
C PHE A 25 -1.04 -1.40 13.42
N GLY A 26 -2.13 -2.13 13.71
CA GLY A 26 -3.14 -2.45 12.70
C GLY A 26 -3.79 -1.21 12.10
N GLN A 27 -4.12 -0.21 12.93
CA GLN A 27 -4.72 1.05 12.47
C GLN A 27 -3.82 1.81 11.50
N ILE A 28 -2.55 2.06 11.87
CA ILE A 28 -1.66 2.83 10.98
C ILE A 28 -1.30 2.02 9.72
N SER A 29 -1.15 0.70 9.85
CA SER A 29 -0.84 -0.17 8.73
C SER A 29 -2.00 -0.24 7.75
N SER A 30 -3.24 -0.24 8.25
CA SER A 30 -4.45 -0.15 7.42
C SER A 30 -4.48 1.14 6.61
N LEU A 31 -4.28 2.29 7.28
CA LEU A 31 -4.26 3.60 6.62
C LEU A 31 -3.15 3.71 5.57
N SER A 32 -1.96 3.20 5.88
CA SER A 32 -0.84 3.22 4.94
C SER A 32 -1.06 2.25 3.78
N ALA A 33 -1.50 1.02 4.04
CA ALA A 33 -1.77 0.05 2.98
C ALA A 33 -2.93 0.48 2.07
N GLY A 34 -3.89 1.24 2.59
CA GLY A 34 -5.01 1.80 1.82
C GLY A 34 -4.65 3.04 0.98
N TYR A 35 -3.42 3.53 1.01
CA TYR A 35 -3.00 4.66 0.18
C TYR A 35 -2.78 4.25 -1.28
N THR A 36 -3.63 4.71 -2.20
CA THR A 36 -3.63 4.26 -3.61
C THR A 36 -3.04 5.26 -4.62
N ARG A 37 -2.87 6.54 -4.26
CA ARG A 37 -2.53 7.61 -5.22
C ARG A 37 -1.30 7.29 -6.10
N LEU A 38 -0.25 6.69 -5.53
CA LEU A 38 0.94 6.32 -6.30
C LEU A 38 0.69 5.15 -7.26
N SER A 39 -0.18 4.20 -6.90
CA SER A 39 -0.60 3.12 -7.79
C SER A 39 -1.47 3.65 -8.93
N ASP A 40 -2.34 4.63 -8.66
CA ASP A 40 -3.14 5.29 -9.68
C ASP A 40 -2.26 6.08 -10.66
N ASP A 41 -1.24 6.79 -10.15
CA ASP A 41 -0.24 7.49 -10.97
C ASP A 41 0.60 6.52 -11.80
N TYR A 42 1.00 5.37 -11.23
CA TYR A 42 1.74 4.33 -11.96
C TYR A 42 0.99 3.84 -13.20
N VAL A 43 -0.31 3.57 -13.07
CA VAL A 43 -1.15 3.11 -14.18
C VAL A 43 -1.25 4.18 -15.26
N ARG A 44 -1.32 5.46 -14.87
CA ARG A 44 -1.45 6.59 -15.81
C ARG A 44 -0.12 7.06 -16.40
N SER A 45 1.01 6.67 -15.83
CA SER A 45 2.35 7.12 -16.26
C SER A 45 2.59 7.02 -17.78
N PRO A 46 2.18 5.95 -18.51
CA PRO A 46 2.35 5.93 -19.96
C PRO A 46 1.57 7.03 -20.70
N LEU A 47 0.37 7.38 -20.23
CA LEU A 47 -0.42 8.48 -20.80
C LEU A 47 0.22 9.84 -20.48
N ILE A 48 0.77 10.00 -19.28
CA ILE A 48 1.48 11.23 -18.92
C ILE A 48 2.76 11.35 -19.78
N ASN A 49 3.53 10.27 -19.92
CA ASN A 49 4.71 10.20 -20.78
C ASN A 49 4.36 10.52 -22.25
N LYS A 50 3.20 10.07 -22.73
CA LYS A 50 2.69 10.39 -24.08
C LYS A 50 2.47 11.89 -24.27
N SER A 51 2.10 12.64 -23.23
CA SER A 51 1.98 14.10 -23.32
C SER A 51 3.30 14.82 -23.58
N TYR A 52 4.44 14.15 -23.32
CA TYR A 52 5.79 14.64 -23.59
C TYR A 52 6.35 14.08 -24.91
N THR A 53 5.47 13.78 -25.87
CA THR A 53 5.84 13.38 -27.23
C THR A 53 5.20 14.33 -28.24
N LEU A 54 5.81 14.49 -29.40
CA LEU A 54 5.24 15.21 -30.53
C LEU A 54 4.23 14.32 -31.26
N GLU A 55 3.18 14.90 -31.84
CA GLU A 55 2.17 14.14 -32.61
C GLU A 55 2.78 13.34 -33.77
N ALA A 56 3.88 13.84 -34.35
CA ALA A 56 4.60 13.16 -35.43
C ALA A 56 5.32 11.87 -34.97
N GLU A 57 5.53 11.66 -33.66
CA GLU A 57 6.18 10.48 -33.09
C GLU A 57 5.20 9.30 -32.94
N THR A 58 4.51 8.96 -34.03
CA THR A 58 3.37 8.02 -34.05
C THR A 58 3.71 6.64 -33.47
N GLN A 59 4.88 6.09 -33.79
CA GLN A 59 5.31 4.79 -33.29
C GLN A 59 5.50 4.79 -31.76
N GLN A 60 6.16 5.81 -31.21
CA GLN A 60 6.38 5.92 -29.76
C GLN A 60 5.04 6.11 -29.03
N ARG A 61 4.15 6.93 -29.60
CA ARG A 61 2.79 7.15 -29.05
C ARG A 61 1.98 5.85 -29.02
N ALA A 62 2.05 5.05 -30.08
CA ALA A 62 1.39 3.74 -30.13
C ALA A 62 1.98 2.76 -29.09
N THR A 63 3.29 2.77 -28.87
CA THR A 63 3.92 1.98 -27.79
C THR A 63 3.40 2.38 -26.41
N LEU A 64 3.29 3.68 -26.12
CA LEU A 64 2.77 4.17 -24.83
C LEU A 64 1.29 3.85 -24.64
N ASP A 65 0.50 3.89 -25.71
CA ASP A 65 -0.90 3.46 -25.68
C ASP A 65 -1.03 1.97 -25.36
N ALA A 66 -0.22 1.12 -26.01
CA ALA A 66 -0.19 -0.30 -25.74
C ALA A 66 0.25 -0.60 -24.29
N GLU A 67 1.26 0.11 -23.79
CA GLU A 67 1.72 0.00 -22.41
C GLU A 67 0.63 0.40 -21.40
N TYR A 68 -0.12 1.48 -21.67
CA TYR A 68 -1.26 1.86 -20.85
C TYR A 68 -2.32 0.75 -20.80
N GLN A 69 -2.67 0.16 -21.96
CA GLN A 69 -3.62 -0.95 -22.02
C GLN A 69 -3.13 -2.18 -21.23
N GLN A 70 -1.82 -2.45 -21.23
CA GLN A 70 -1.22 -3.52 -20.42
C GLN A 70 -1.23 -3.23 -18.91
N ARG A 71 -1.25 -1.96 -18.50
CA ARG A 71 -1.33 -1.54 -17.08
C ARG A 71 -2.77 -1.48 -16.54
N LEU A 72 -3.80 -1.40 -17.39
CA LEU A 72 -5.19 -1.35 -16.94
C LEU A 72 -5.60 -2.55 -16.05
N PRO A 73 -5.31 -3.82 -16.41
CA PRO A 73 -5.57 -4.94 -15.51
C PRO A 73 -4.75 -4.89 -14.21
N GLN A 74 -3.55 -4.30 -14.25
CA GLN A 74 -2.71 -4.11 -13.07
C GLN A 74 -3.33 -3.09 -12.11
N ALA A 75 -4.05 -2.09 -12.60
CA ALA A 75 -4.76 -1.11 -11.78
C ALA A 75 -5.77 -1.78 -10.83
N ALA A 76 -6.65 -2.61 -11.41
CA ALA A 76 -7.64 -3.35 -10.64
C ALA A 76 -6.98 -4.30 -9.63
N ARG A 77 -5.89 -4.97 -10.04
CA ARG A 77 -5.10 -5.83 -9.14
C ARG A 77 -4.50 -5.07 -7.96
N LEU A 78 -3.90 -3.91 -8.20
CA LEU A 78 -3.33 -3.08 -7.14
C LEU A 78 -4.41 -2.60 -6.17
N GLN A 79 -5.58 -2.20 -6.67
CA GLN A 79 -6.72 -1.84 -5.83
C GLN A 79 -7.16 -3.00 -4.92
N VAL A 80 -7.20 -4.22 -5.46
CA VAL A 80 -7.47 -5.44 -4.66
C VAL A 80 -6.42 -5.61 -3.58
N TYR A 81 -5.13 -5.50 -3.90
CA TYR A 81 -4.06 -5.64 -2.91
C TYR A 81 -4.15 -4.61 -1.79
N HIS A 82 -4.32 -3.33 -2.14
CA HIS A 82 -4.50 -2.26 -1.16
C HIS A 82 -5.68 -2.55 -0.25
N LYS A 83 -6.84 -2.91 -0.82
CA LYS A 83 -8.05 -3.20 -0.03
C LYS A 83 -7.84 -4.42 0.87
N VAL A 84 -7.36 -5.54 0.35
CA VAL A 84 -7.11 -6.77 1.13
C VAL A 84 -6.16 -6.51 2.29
N VAL A 85 -5.01 -5.88 2.04
CA VAL A 85 -4.04 -5.60 3.11
C VAL A 85 -4.61 -4.58 4.10
N SER A 86 -5.28 -3.53 3.63
CA SER A 86 -5.87 -2.52 4.51
C SER A 86 -6.95 -3.09 5.42
N THR A 87 -7.85 -3.92 4.90
CA THR A 87 -8.93 -4.56 5.67
C THR A 87 -8.33 -5.57 6.64
N TYR A 88 -7.34 -6.35 6.23
CA TYR A 88 -6.65 -7.27 7.12
C TYR A 88 -6.05 -6.57 8.34
N MET A 89 -5.34 -5.46 8.11
CA MET A 89 -4.73 -4.69 9.20
C MET A 89 -5.78 -4.01 10.08
N ALA A 90 -6.92 -3.59 9.52
CA ALA A 90 -8.05 -3.08 10.29
C ALA A 90 -8.65 -4.18 11.19
N THR A 91 -8.85 -5.38 10.65
CA THR A 91 -9.33 -6.54 11.42
C THR A 91 -8.39 -6.93 12.55
N LEU A 92 -7.07 -6.89 12.33
CA LEU A 92 -6.10 -7.07 13.42
C LEU A 92 -6.29 -6.03 14.52
N ALA A 93 -6.54 -4.77 14.15
CA ALA A 93 -6.77 -3.70 15.13
C ALA A 93 -8.08 -3.87 15.90
N GLU A 94 -9.16 -4.26 15.21
CA GLU A 94 -10.47 -4.52 15.80
C GLU A 94 -10.37 -5.70 16.79
N LEU A 95 -9.78 -6.83 16.38
CA LEU A 95 -9.58 -7.99 17.26
C LEU A 95 -8.71 -7.67 18.48
N ALA A 96 -7.65 -6.86 18.32
CA ALA A 96 -6.80 -6.43 19.42
C ALA A 96 -7.49 -5.41 20.36
N GLY A 97 -8.56 -4.77 19.91
CA GLY A 97 -9.40 -3.86 20.70
C GLY A 97 -10.63 -4.53 21.31
N ASP A 98 -10.76 -5.86 21.18
CA ASP A 98 -11.97 -6.63 21.51
C ASP A 98 -13.23 -6.21 20.72
N ASP A 99 -13.05 -5.54 19.59
CA ASP A 99 -14.11 -5.13 18.67
C ASP A 99 -14.47 -6.28 17.71
N ILE A 100 -15.68 -6.24 17.13
CA ILE A 100 -16.10 -7.17 16.07
C ILE A 100 -15.56 -6.67 14.73
N PRO A 101 -14.78 -7.47 13.99
CA PRO A 101 -14.23 -7.00 12.75
C PRO A 101 -15.28 -6.66 11.70
N THR A 102 -15.02 -5.62 10.91
CA THR A 102 -15.92 -5.17 9.84
C THR A 102 -15.24 -5.21 8.47
N GLY A 103 -16.02 -5.37 7.39
CA GLY A 103 -15.51 -5.31 6.02
C GLY A 103 -14.98 -6.62 5.41
N ALA A 104 -15.13 -7.76 6.08
CA ALA A 104 -14.74 -9.08 5.56
C ALA A 104 -15.49 -9.44 4.25
N GLU A 105 -16.81 -9.23 4.22
CA GLU A 105 -17.66 -9.53 3.06
C GLU A 105 -17.27 -8.70 1.81
N GLU A 106 -16.84 -7.46 2.02
CA GLU A 106 -16.39 -6.58 0.92
C GLU A 106 -15.12 -7.12 0.24
N VAL A 107 -14.21 -7.72 1.02
CA VAL A 107 -12.95 -8.27 0.50
C VAL A 107 -13.20 -9.54 -0.30
N ASP A 108 -14.01 -10.45 0.22
CA ASP A 108 -14.28 -11.73 -0.45
C ASP A 108 -15.00 -11.50 -1.79
N GLY A 109 -16.03 -10.65 -1.79
CA GLY A 109 -16.74 -10.26 -3.02
C GLY A 109 -15.84 -9.55 -4.04
N LEU A 110 -14.93 -8.68 -3.57
CA LEU A 110 -13.96 -8.00 -4.43
C LEU A 110 -12.96 -8.97 -5.07
N VAL A 111 -12.41 -9.91 -4.29
CA VAL A 111 -11.45 -10.91 -4.80
C VAL A 111 -12.12 -11.80 -5.84
N ASP A 112 -13.35 -12.24 -5.59
CA ASP A 112 -14.09 -13.06 -6.54
C ASP A 112 -14.46 -12.31 -7.83
N ALA A 113 -14.87 -11.05 -7.73
CA ALA A 113 -15.11 -10.21 -8.90
C ALA A 113 -13.83 -10.01 -9.72
N ALA A 114 -12.70 -9.72 -9.06
CA ALA A 114 -11.41 -9.51 -9.72
C ALA A 114 -10.85 -10.80 -10.34
N ALA A 115 -11.06 -11.96 -9.71
CA ALA A 115 -10.71 -13.26 -10.27
C ALA A 115 -11.55 -13.59 -11.51
N LYS A 116 -12.88 -13.37 -11.46
CA LYS A 116 -13.78 -13.58 -12.62
C LYS A 116 -13.44 -12.67 -13.81
N ALA A 117 -12.96 -11.46 -13.53
CA ALA A 117 -12.52 -10.51 -14.56
C ALA A 117 -11.09 -10.77 -15.07
N ASN A 118 -10.40 -11.82 -14.60
CA ASN A 118 -9.00 -12.12 -14.93
C ASN A 118 -8.01 -10.98 -14.59
N TYR A 119 -8.33 -10.14 -13.61
CA TYR A 119 -7.43 -9.06 -13.16
C TYR A 119 -6.34 -9.57 -12.21
N LEU A 120 -6.63 -10.62 -11.44
CA LEU A 120 -5.67 -11.30 -10.59
C LEU A 120 -5.02 -12.46 -11.36
N ASP A 121 -3.69 -12.54 -11.35
CA ASP A 121 -3.00 -13.75 -11.81
C ASP A 121 -3.08 -14.87 -10.77
N ALA A 122 -2.78 -16.10 -11.18
CA ALA A 122 -2.87 -17.28 -10.32
C ALA A 122 -2.03 -17.16 -9.04
N ALA A 123 -0.88 -16.49 -9.11
CA ALA A 123 0.00 -16.26 -7.96
C ALA A 123 -0.62 -15.29 -6.93
N SER A 124 -1.55 -14.43 -7.37
CA SER A 124 -2.18 -13.38 -6.57
C SER A 124 -3.56 -13.73 -6.04
N VAL A 125 -4.31 -14.55 -6.77
CA VAL A 125 -5.65 -15.01 -6.36
C VAL A 125 -5.58 -15.78 -5.05
N ALA A 126 -4.62 -16.71 -4.92
CA ALA A 126 -4.55 -17.59 -3.76
C ALA A 126 -4.28 -16.82 -2.44
N PRO A 127 -3.27 -15.92 -2.37
CA PRO A 127 -3.07 -15.08 -1.19
C PRO A 127 -4.29 -14.21 -0.85
N ALA A 128 -4.88 -13.54 -1.84
CA ALA A 128 -6.01 -12.64 -1.62
C ALA A 128 -7.25 -13.39 -1.12
N ARG A 129 -7.55 -14.56 -1.71
CA ARG A 129 -8.67 -15.42 -1.29
C ARG A 129 -8.45 -16.03 0.09
N ALA A 130 -7.21 -16.41 0.42
CA ALA A 130 -6.87 -16.91 1.75
C ALA A 130 -7.18 -15.86 2.83
N ILE A 131 -6.84 -14.59 2.57
CA ILE A 131 -7.20 -13.49 3.46
C ILE A 131 -8.70 -13.24 3.50
N GLY A 132 -9.40 -13.19 2.36
CA GLY A 132 -10.86 -13.03 2.33
C GLY A 132 -11.58 -14.05 3.22
N LYS A 133 -11.24 -15.33 3.08
CA LYS A 133 -11.78 -16.40 3.93
C LYS A 133 -11.42 -16.22 5.40
N LEU A 134 -10.16 -15.89 5.69
CA LEU A 134 -9.69 -15.69 7.06
C LEU A 134 -10.43 -14.55 7.78
N LEU A 135 -10.74 -13.47 7.05
CA LEU A 135 -11.51 -12.35 7.57
C LEU A 135 -12.95 -12.75 7.86
N THR A 136 -13.59 -13.51 6.97
CA THR A 136 -14.95 -14.03 7.19
C THR A 136 -15.01 -14.97 8.39
N ASP A 137 -14.01 -15.82 8.60
CA ASP A 137 -13.93 -16.68 9.79
C ASP A 137 -13.79 -15.86 11.09
N ALA A 138 -13.02 -14.77 11.05
CA ALA A 138 -12.72 -13.94 12.22
C ALA A 138 -13.95 -13.16 12.73
N THR A 139 -14.92 -12.85 11.88
CA THR A 139 -16.16 -12.17 12.29
C THR A 139 -17.12 -13.09 13.03
N LEU A 140 -17.14 -14.39 12.67
CA LEU A 140 -18.09 -15.39 13.18
C LEU A 140 -17.74 -15.93 14.56
N ASN A 141 -16.50 -15.78 15.02
CA ASN A 141 -16.01 -16.38 16.27
C ASN A 141 -16.05 -15.40 17.46
N GLY A 142 -16.44 -15.91 18.63
CA GLY A 142 -16.64 -15.11 19.85
C GLY A 142 -15.39 -14.87 20.70
N TYR A 143 -14.31 -15.63 20.51
CA TYR A 143 -13.12 -15.55 21.37
C TYR A 143 -11.98 -14.76 20.70
N ARG A 144 -12.04 -13.43 20.83
CA ARG A 144 -11.21 -12.46 20.09
C ARG A 144 -9.71 -12.71 20.17
N HIS A 145 -9.18 -13.08 21.34
CA HIS A 145 -7.75 -13.33 21.51
C HIS A 145 -7.24 -14.57 20.75
N ARG A 146 -8.04 -15.65 20.72
CA ARG A 146 -7.71 -16.86 19.94
C ARG A 146 -7.80 -16.57 18.44
N GLU A 147 -8.83 -15.82 18.04
CA GLU A 147 -8.98 -15.41 16.65
C GLU A 147 -7.84 -14.49 16.22
N LEU A 148 -7.38 -13.57 17.07
CA LEU A 148 -6.22 -12.74 16.77
C LEU A 148 -4.97 -13.59 16.48
N LYS A 149 -4.67 -14.57 17.34
CA LYS A 149 -3.54 -15.50 17.11
C LYS A 149 -3.71 -16.31 15.81
N LYS A 150 -4.92 -16.79 15.53
CA LYS A 150 -5.25 -17.51 14.29
C LYS A 150 -5.05 -16.61 13.06
N VAL A 151 -5.58 -15.40 13.07
CA VAL A 151 -5.49 -14.43 11.98
C VAL A 151 -4.04 -14.01 11.71
N ILE A 152 -3.23 -13.84 12.75
CA ILE A 152 -1.79 -13.59 12.62
C ILE A 152 -1.09 -14.82 12.00
N ALA A 153 -1.37 -16.02 12.52
CA ALA A 153 -0.72 -17.26 12.08
C ALA A 153 -1.02 -17.59 10.60
N GLU A 154 -2.31 -17.65 10.25
CA GLU A 154 -2.77 -18.04 8.92
C GLU A 154 -2.60 -16.89 7.90
N GLY A 155 -2.63 -15.64 8.36
CA GLY A 155 -2.51 -14.46 7.51
C GLY A 155 -1.08 -14.08 7.13
N ASN A 156 -0.06 -14.53 7.87
CA ASN A 156 1.32 -14.05 7.64
C ASN A 156 1.80 -14.30 6.20
N ALA A 157 1.84 -15.55 5.74
CA ALA A 157 2.37 -15.83 4.40
C ALA A 157 1.61 -15.10 3.28
N PRO A 158 0.26 -15.09 3.25
CA PRO A 158 -0.48 -14.30 2.26
C PRO A 158 -0.22 -12.80 2.32
N ILE A 159 -0.15 -12.20 3.52
CA ILE A 159 0.10 -10.76 3.67
C ILE A 159 1.52 -10.38 3.23
N GLN A 160 2.52 -11.20 3.57
CA GLN A 160 3.89 -10.99 3.09
C GLN A 160 3.95 -11.00 1.56
N ALA A 161 3.23 -11.92 0.91
CA ALA A 161 3.17 -11.99 -0.54
C ALA A 161 2.52 -10.73 -1.16
N LEU A 162 1.39 -10.27 -0.61
CA LEU A 162 0.70 -9.07 -1.10
C LEU A 162 1.52 -7.79 -0.89
N LEU A 163 2.17 -7.64 0.27
CA LEU A 163 3.06 -6.52 0.56
C LEU A 163 4.27 -6.51 -0.39
N ALA A 164 4.85 -7.68 -0.68
CA ALA A 164 5.93 -7.80 -1.65
C ALA A 164 5.50 -7.37 -3.06
N SER A 165 4.31 -7.77 -3.50
CA SER A 165 3.76 -7.36 -4.80
C SER A 165 3.52 -5.84 -4.88
N LEU A 166 3.03 -5.22 -3.80
CA LEU A 166 2.88 -3.76 -3.73
C LEU A 166 4.24 -3.06 -3.81
N VAL A 167 5.26 -3.55 -3.08
CA VAL A 167 6.62 -3.01 -3.15
C VAL A 167 7.20 -3.14 -4.57
N GLN A 168 7.06 -4.29 -5.21
CA GLN A 168 7.55 -4.51 -6.57
C GLN A 168 6.90 -3.55 -7.58
N SER A 169 5.59 -3.32 -7.43
CA SER A 169 4.85 -2.40 -8.29
C SER A 169 5.30 -0.95 -8.12
N MET A 170 5.60 -0.53 -6.89
CA MET A 170 6.16 0.80 -6.61
C MET A 170 7.59 0.95 -7.13
N GLN A 171 8.40 -0.11 -7.12
CA GLN A 171 9.72 -0.10 -7.77
C GLN A 171 9.61 0.02 -9.29
N ALA A 172 8.64 -0.65 -9.91
CA ALA A 172 8.35 -0.49 -11.34
C ALA A 172 7.85 0.93 -11.65
N PHE A 173 7.11 1.56 -10.74
CA PHE A 173 6.71 2.95 -10.88
C PHE A 173 7.90 3.90 -10.81
N ASP A 174 8.82 3.73 -9.85
CA ASP A 174 10.05 4.55 -9.77
C ASP A 174 10.84 4.51 -11.09
N ALA A 175 10.98 3.33 -11.70
CA ALA A 175 11.62 3.19 -13.00
C ALA A 175 10.85 3.92 -14.12
N SER A 176 9.52 3.80 -14.14
CA SER A 176 8.66 4.48 -15.12
C SER A 176 8.74 6.00 -14.98
N LEU A 177 8.74 6.50 -13.74
CA LEU A 177 8.79 7.92 -13.43
C LEU A 177 10.09 8.57 -13.90
N LYS A 178 11.22 7.87 -13.80
CA LYS A 178 12.52 8.32 -14.33
C LYS A 178 12.50 8.46 -15.86
N ILE A 179 11.87 7.52 -16.55
CA ILE A 179 11.69 7.57 -18.01
C ILE A 179 10.80 8.77 -18.38
N GLU A 180 9.68 8.93 -17.68
CA GLU A 180 8.73 10.03 -17.87
C GLU A 180 9.39 11.40 -17.65
N ARG A 181 10.16 11.56 -16.56
CA ARG A 181 10.93 12.78 -16.27
C ARG A 181 11.94 13.07 -17.37
N ALA A 182 12.66 12.05 -17.85
CA ALA A 182 13.59 12.22 -18.95
C ALA A 182 12.88 12.68 -20.23
N SER A 183 11.69 12.13 -20.54
CA SER A 183 10.87 12.56 -21.67
C SER A 183 10.39 14.00 -21.53
N ALA A 184 9.85 14.38 -20.38
CA ALA A 184 9.43 15.77 -20.11
C ALA A 184 10.59 16.76 -20.29
N ASN A 185 11.76 16.43 -19.73
CA ASN A 185 12.96 17.23 -19.87
C ASN A 185 13.39 17.38 -21.33
N ARG A 186 13.43 16.30 -22.12
CA ARG A 186 13.76 16.37 -23.56
C ARG A 186 12.74 17.19 -24.33
N TYR A 187 11.45 16.97 -24.08
CA TYR A 187 10.33 17.62 -24.76
C TYR A 187 10.39 19.14 -24.58
N TYR A 188 10.34 19.64 -23.34
CA TYR A 188 10.31 21.07 -23.10
C TYR A 188 11.61 21.78 -23.46
N ARG A 189 12.77 21.13 -23.28
CA ARG A 189 14.06 21.70 -23.75
C ARG A 189 14.09 21.84 -25.27
N SER A 190 13.52 20.88 -25.99
CA SER A 190 13.42 20.95 -27.46
C SER A 190 12.48 22.07 -27.90
N LEU A 191 11.33 22.25 -27.23
CA LEU A 191 10.42 23.37 -27.49
C LEU A 191 11.09 24.71 -27.21
N HIS A 192 11.76 24.85 -26.06
CA HIS A 192 12.48 26.06 -25.70
C HIS A 192 13.58 26.40 -26.72
N ALA A 193 14.38 25.41 -27.14
CA ALA A 193 15.44 25.62 -28.14
C ALA A 193 14.87 26.09 -29.50
N ARG A 194 13.78 25.47 -29.97
CA ARG A 194 13.11 25.86 -31.23
C ARG A 194 12.50 27.25 -31.16
N ALA A 195 11.89 27.61 -30.03
CA ALA A 195 11.28 28.94 -29.85
C ALA A 195 12.32 30.08 -29.78
N ARG A 196 13.53 29.79 -29.25
CA ARG A 196 14.64 30.76 -29.21
C ARG A 196 15.44 30.85 -30.52
N GLU A 197 15.30 29.89 -31.42
CA GLU A 197 16.00 29.90 -32.71
C GLU A 197 15.70 31.22 -33.45
N ASN A 198 16.74 32.00 -33.77
CA ASN A 198 16.62 33.33 -34.38
C ASN A 198 15.70 34.33 -33.63
N ASN A 199 15.53 34.16 -32.32
CA ASN A 199 14.63 34.96 -31.48
C ASN A 199 13.16 34.98 -31.98
N ARG A 200 12.72 33.86 -32.57
CA ARG A 200 11.45 33.78 -33.30
C ARG A 200 10.23 33.95 -32.40
N GLU A 201 10.22 33.33 -31.21
CA GLU A 201 9.06 33.31 -30.30
C GLU A 201 9.48 33.38 -28.82
N PRO A 202 9.90 34.55 -28.31
CA PRO A 202 10.43 34.68 -26.95
C PRO A 202 9.41 34.30 -25.86
N VAL A 203 8.12 34.59 -26.06
CA VAL A 203 7.06 34.21 -25.10
C VAL A 203 6.89 32.69 -25.03
N ALA A 204 6.91 32.00 -26.17
CA ALA A 204 6.80 30.55 -26.22
C ALA A 204 8.01 29.86 -25.57
N ALA A 205 9.21 30.44 -25.71
CA ALA A 205 10.40 29.96 -25.02
C ALA A 205 10.24 30.05 -23.50
N GLU A 206 9.86 31.21 -22.96
CA GLU A 206 9.65 31.38 -21.52
C GLU A 206 8.52 30.45 -20.99
N GLN A 207 7.45 30.25 -21.77
CA GLN A 207 6.38 29.32 -21.41
C GLN A 207 6.87 27.86 -21.36
N ALA A 208 7.70 27.43 -22.31
CA ALA A 208 8.29 26.10 -22.32
C ALA A 208 9.22 25.89 -21.11
N TRP A 209 9.99 26.91 -20.73
CA TRP A 209 10.83 26.89 -19.54
C TRP A 209 10.02 26.83 -18.24
N ALA A 210 8.97 27.64 -18.12
CA ALA A 210 8.06 27.59 -16.97
C ALA A 210 7.38 26.23 -16.83
N SER A 211 6.92 25.65 -17.95
CA SER A 211 6.30 24.32 -17.99
C SER A 211 7.28 23.21 -17.59
N LEU A 212 8.54 23.31 -18.00
CA LEU A 212 9.61 22.40 -17.57
C LEU A 212 9.82 22.45 -16.05
N ASN A 213 9.87 23.64 -15.47
CA ASN A 213 10.06 23.82 -14.02
C ASN A 213 8.87 23.26 -13.23
N ALA A 214 7.65 23.55 -13.68
CA ALA A 214 6.43 23.02 -13.08
C ALA A 214 6.38 21.48 -13.16
N ALA A 215 6.72 20.90 -14.32
CA ALA A 215 6.79 19.45 -14.48
C ALA A 215 7.84 18.83 -13.54
N ASN A 216 9.04 19.40 -13.45
CA ASN A 216 10.09 18.91 -12.56
C ASN A 216 9.70 18.95 -11.08
N ALA A 217 8.98 19.98 -10.63
CA ALA A 217 8.48 20.03 -9.25
C ALA A 217 7.53 18.86 -8.93
N LEU A 218 6.64 18.50 -9.88
CA LEU A 218 5.75 17.35 -9.74
C LEU A 218 6.50 16.01 -9.78
N PHE A 219 7.59 15.91 -10.54
CA PHE A 219 8.46 14.73 -10.49
C PHE A 219 9.19 14.62 -9.15
N ASP A 220 9.73 15.73 -8.63
CA ASP A 220 10.44 15.75 -7.34
C ASP A 220 9.52 15.36 -6.17
N GLU A 221 8.24 15.70 -6.22
CA GLU A 221 7.23 15.23 -5.26
C GLU A 221 7.10 13.69 -5.31
N ARG A 222 6.83 13.12 -6.48
CA ARG A 222 6.60 11.68 -6.66
C ARG A 222 7.86 10.85 -6.39
N GLU A 223 9.02 11.31 -6.85
CA GLU A 223 10.32 10.65 -6.61
C GLU A 223 10.68 10.61 -5.12
N ARG A 224 10.21 11.58 -4.32
CA ARG A 224 10.33 11.54 -2.86
C ARG A 224 9.28 10.64 -2.21
N ALA A 225 8.05 10.62 -2.73
CA ALA A 225 6.94 9.86 -2.17
C ALA A 225 7.11 8.35 -2.32
N ILE A 226 7.55 7.86 -3.49
CA ILE A 226 7.68 6.42 -3.77
C ILE A 226 8.58 5.68 -2.75
N PRO A 227 9.83 6.10 -2.48
CA PRO A 227 10.68 5.38 -1.53
C PRO A 227 10.13 5.40 -0.11
N LEU A 228 9.48 6.49 0.31
CA LEU A 228 8.81 6.58 1.61
C LEU A 228 7.63 5.60 1.71
N TYR A 229 6.87 5.46 0.63
CA TYR A 229 5.77 4.51 0.59
C TYR A 229 6.25 3.06 0.60
N ILE A 230 7.29 2.73 -0.18
CA ILE A 230 7.96 1.42 -0.15
C ILE A 230 8.46 1.10 1.26
N GLU A 231 9.09 2.07 1.93
CA GLU A 231 9.58 1.90 3.29
C GLU A 231 8.43 1.60 4.26
N SER A 232 7.31 2.31 4.14
CA SER A 232 6.11 2.03 4.94
C SER A 232 5.64 0.59 4.77
N LEU A 233 5.48 0.12 3.52
CA LEU A 233 5.07 -1.26 3.22
C LEU A 233 6.03 -2.31 3.79
N ARG A 234 7.35 -2.06 3.68
CA ARG A 234 8.38 -2.94 4.27
C ARG A 234 8.31 -2.97 5.79
N ARG A 235 8.05 -1.83 6.43
CA ARG A 235 7.90 -1.76 7.89
C ARG A 235 6.65 -2.50 8.37
N ILE A 236 5.56 -2.44 7.61
CA ILE A 236 4.37 -3.26 7.86
C ILE A 236 4.74 -4.75 7.80
N ALA A 237 5.45 -5.16 6.74
CA ALA A 237 5.89 -6.55 6.58
C ALA A 237 6.77 -7.04 7.75
N ILE A 238 7.75 -6.23 8.16
CA ILE A 238 8.65 -6.56 9.29
C ILE A 238 7.89 -6.65 10.61
N ALA A 239 7.02 -5.68 10.90
CA ALA A 239 6.22 -5.66 12.11
C ALA A 239 5.23 -6.83 12.17
N HIS A 240 4.61 -7.17 11.05
CA HIS A 240 3.74 -8.32 10.93
C HIS A 240 4.50 -9.64 11.16
N GLN A 241 5.72 -9.75 10.64
CA GLN A 241 6.57 -10.92 10.90
C GLN A 241 6.90 -11.04 12.40
N ALA A 242 7.24 -9.94 13.06
CA ALA A 242 7.46 -9.94 14.51
C ALA A 242 6.22 -10.38 15.30
N LEU A 243 5.02 -9.93 14.89
CA LEU A 243 3.75 -10.43 15.44
C LEU A 243 3.57 -11.92 15.22
N TYR A 244 3.87 -12.42 14.03
CA TYR A 244 3.79 -13.84 13.72
C TYR A 244 4.73 -14.66 14.59
N ASP A 245 5.98 -14.23 14.74
CA ASP A 245 6.99 -14.94 15.53
C ASP A 245 6.64 -14.93 17.02
N GLY A 246 6.06 -13.83 17.52
CA GLY A 246 5.67 -13.65 18.92
C GLY A 246 4.22 -14.00 19.24
N ARG A 247 3.43 -14.54 18.30
CA ARG A 247 1.96 -14.68 18.43
C ARG A 247 1.52 -15.52 19.62
N ASP A 248 2.33 -16.47 20.05
CA ASP A 248 1.99 -17.36 21.17
C ASP A 248 2.07 -16.63 22.53
N ASP A 249 2.89 -15.57 22.61
CA ASP A 249 3.13 -14.67 23.75
C ASP A 249 2.91 -13.20 23.32
N ILE A 250 1.72 -12.89 22.82
CA ILE A 250 1.42 -11.62 22.14
C ILE A 250 1.45 -10.39 23.07
N ASP A 251 1.35 -10.60 24.37
CA ASP A 251 1.46 -9.58 25.42
C ASP A 251 2.90 -9.41 25.94
N ASN A 252 3.87 -10.09 25.33
CA ASN A 252 5.28 -9.95 25.64
C ASN A 252 5.74 -8.48 25.54
N HIS A 253 6.33 -7.97 26.62
CA HIS A 253 6.75 -6.57 26.70
C HIS A 253 7.73 -6.15 25.60
N GLN A 254 8.65 -7.03 25.21
CA GLN A 254 9.62 -6.75 24.14
C GLN A 254 8.94 -6.67 22.77
N LEU A 255 8.03 -7.62 22.48
CA LEU A 255 7.23 -7.60 21.25
C LEU A 255 6.40 -6.30 21.15
N LEU A 256 5.70 -5.94 22.22
CA LEU A 256 4.88 -4.72 22.26
C LEU A 256 5.74 -3.44 22.11
N ALA A 257 6.96 -3.42 22.68
CA ALA A 257 7.89 -2.32 22.50
C ALA A 257 8.41 -2.22 21.05
N ASP A 258 8.72 -3.34 20.42
CA ASP A 258 9.13 -3.41 19.03
C ASP A 258 8.01 -2.95 18.09
N LEU A 259 6.77 -3.37 18.34
CA LEU A 259 5.60 -2.91 17.59
C LEU A 259 5.38 -1.41 17.71
N LYS A 260 5.49 -0.84 18.91
CA LYS A 260 5.41 0.62 19.09
C LYS A 260 6.46 1.36 18.26
N ARG A 261 7.69 0.83 18.20
CA ARG A 261 8.76 1.41 17.37
C ARG A 261 8.42 1.33 15.88
N TYR A 262 7.98 0.17 15.40
CA TYR A 262 7.59 0.02 13.99
C TYR A 262 6.38 0.89 13.63
N THR A 263 5.36 0.96 14.47
CA THR A 263 4.20 1.83 14.32
C THR A 263 4.60 3.29 14.16
N LYS A 264 5.56 3.78 14.96
CA LYS A 264 6.09 5.14 14.81
C LYS A 264 6.79 5.35 13.46
N GLN A 265 7.56 4.36 12.99
CA GLN A 265 8.26 4.41 11.70
C GLN A 265 7.26 4.42 10.53
N ILE A 266 6.26 3.53 10.55
CA ILE A 266 5.18 3.47 9.55
C ILE A 266 4.44 4.81 9.51
N ARG A 267 4.04 5.35 10.68
CA ARG A 267 3.36 6.65 10.78
C ARG A 267 4.18 7.79 10.19
N SER A 268 5.47 7.82 10.50
CA SER A 268 6.38 8.85 9.96
C SER A 268 6.47 8.77 8.44
N ALA A 269 6.65 7.57 7.89
CA ALA A 269 6.73 7.36 6.45
C ALA A 269 5.41 7.73 5.75
N TYR A 270 4.29 7.22 6.26
CA TYR A 270 2.95 7.51 5.73
C TYR A 270 2.60 9.01 5.73
N ASN A 271 2.86 9.70 6.84
CA ASN A 271 2.60 11.14 6.92
C ASN A 271 3.49 11.94 5.96
N ALA A 272 4.75 11.52 5.79
CA ALA A 272 5.65 12.15 4.84
C ALA A 272 5.19 11.94 3.38
N VAL A 273 4.66 10.75 3.04
CA VAL A 273 4.05 10.50 1.73
C VAL A 273 2.82 11.36 1.50
N ARG A 274 1.95 11.52 2.51
CA ARG A 274 0.71 12.31 2.39
C ARG A 274 0.91 13.82 2.35
N ALA A 275 2.03 14.31 2.84
CA ALA A 275 2.38 15.72 2.83
C ALA A 275 2.99 16.18 1.50
N LEU A 276 3.30 15.22 0.61
CA LEU A 276 3.72 15.41 -0.77
C LEU A 276 2.45 15.41 -1.65
#